data_AF-A0A5M9Q6Y4-F1
#
_entry.id   AF-A0A5M9Q6Y4-F1
#
_cell.length_a   1.000
_cell.length_b   1.000
_cell.length_c   1.000
_cell.angle_alpha   90.00
_cell.angle_beta   90.00
_cell.angle_gamma   90.00
#
_symmetry.space_group_name_H-M   'P 1'
#
loop_
_entity.id
_entity.type
_entity.pdbx_description
1 polymer ?
#
loop_
_entity_poly.entity_id
_entity_poly.type
_entity_poly.pdbx_seq_one_letter_code
_entity_poly.pdbx_strand_id
1 'polypeptide(L)'
;MMRAKSLRQVDVMKLSESWQEELDIKMSKTQLFNYINGKSKPDCDEVLLLSKTLEISRLWLLGYDIPPYPSELNGKTPSLVEEVNKAMEQLAESEQEKVLIFSKAELDDTIVDTVEVMLEIDEQARDSVFSYARYLRFKRESGLE
;
A
#
# COMPACT_ATOMS: atom_id res chain seq x y z
N MET A 1 -25.31 -2.22 -4.28
CA MET A 1 -23.99 -2.80 -4.62
C MET A 1 -23.49 -3.42 -3.32
N MET A 2 -23.23 -4.71 -3.10
CA MET A 2 -22.83 -5.87 -3.91
C MET A 2 -24.00 -6.62 -4.58
N ARG A 3 -24.11 -6.56 -5.91
CA ARG A 3 -25.09 -7.37 -6.68
C ARG A 3 -24.45 -8.21 -7.79
N ALA A 4 -23.14 -8.12 -8.00
CA ALA A 4 -22.44 -8.81 -9.08
C ALA A 4 -22.09 -10.28 -8.72
N LYS A 5 -21.79 -10.56 -7.43
CA LYS A 5 -21.73 -11.91 -6.86
C LYS A 5 -22.74 -11.90 -5.69
N SER A 6 -23.83 -12.67 -5.74
CA SER A 6 -24.87 -12.72 -4.69
C SER A 6 -24.37 -13.40 -3.40
N LEU A 7 -23.24 -12.92 -2.85
CA LEU A 7 -22.60 -13.47 -1.68
C LEU A 7 -23.23 -12.88 -0.43
N ARG A 8 -23.66 -13.75 0.47
CA ARG A 8 -24.05 -13.32 1.82
C ARG A 8 -22.77 -13.09 2.62
N GLN A 9 -22.88 -12.30 3.68
CA GLN A 9 -21.79 -12.05 4.62
C GLN A 9 -21.10 -13.34 5.10
N VAL A 10 -21.88 -14.42 5.33
CA VAL A 10 -21.35 -15.73 5.73
C VAL A 10 -20.50 -16.38 4.65
N ASP A 11 -20.84 -16.16 3.38
CA ASP A 11 -20.10 -16.72 2.25
C ASP A 11 -18.76 -15.99 2.10
N VAL A 12 -18.74 -14.66 2.29
CA VAL A 12 -17.49 -13.85 2.28
C VAL A 12 -16.55 -14.25 3.42
N MET A 13 -17.08 -14.45 4.63
CA MET A 13 -16.27 -14.90 5.78
C MET A 13 -15.61 -16.25 5.52
N LYS A 14 -16.36 -17.20 4.94
CA LYS A 14 -15.84 -18.53 4.62
C LYS A 14 -14.77 -18.47 3.52
N LEU A 15 -14.96 -17.61 2.52
CA LEU A 15 -13.97 -17.40 1.47
C LEU A 15 -12.69 -16.72 2.00
N SER A 16 -12.80 -15.87 3.02
CA SER A 16 -11.64 -15.18 3.59
C SER A 16 -10.83 -16.05 4.56
N GLU A 17 -11.34 -17.17 5.06
CA GLU A 17 -10.63 -18.03 6.03
C GLU A 17 -9.22 -18.43 5.55
N SER A 18 -9.09 -18.92 4.31
CA SER A 18 -7.79 -19.31 3.75
C SER A 18 -6.81 -18.14 3.67
N TRP A 19 -7.28 -16.95 3.26
CA TRP A 19 -6.44 -15.77 3.14
C TRP A 19 -6.10 -15.14 4.50
N GLN A 20 -6.98 -15.28 5.50
CA GLN A 20 -6.70 -14.84 6.87
C GLN A 20 -5.56 -15.63 7.49
N GLU A 21 -5.50 -16.95 7.24
CA GLU A 21 -4.39 -17.80 7.69
C GLU A 21 -3.10 -17.47 6.92
N GLU A 22 -3.17 -17.32 5.59
CA GLU A 22 -1.99 -17.05 4.75
C GLU A 22 -1.36 -15.67 5.03
N LEU A 23 -2.18 -14.66 5.31
CA LEU A 23 -1.72 -13.28 5.53
C LEU A 23 -1.56 -12.92 7.02
N ASP A 24 -1.91 -13.83 7.94
CA ASP A 24 -2.02 -13.57 9.40
C ASP A 24 -2.90 -12.35 9.76
N ILE A 25 -3.99 -12.17 9.01
CA ILE A 25 -4.96 -11.06 9.19
C ILE A 25 -6.23 -11.62 9.81
N LYS A 26 -6.74 -10.98 10.87
CA LYS A 26 -8.00 -11.39 11.53
C LYS A 26 -9.13 -10.44 11.18
N MET A 27 -10.19 -10.97 10.61
CA MET A 27 -11.41 -10.23 10.34
C MET A 27 -12.61 -10.94 10.96
N SER A 28 -13.33 -10.26 11.85
CA SER A 28 -14.54 -10.79 12.45
C SER A 28 -15.78 -10.53 11.59
N LYS A 29 -16.82 -11.33 11.81
CA LYS A 29 -18.14 -11.12 11.19
C LYS A 29 -18.68 -9.72 11.50
N THR A 30 -18.47 -9.21 12.71
CA THR A 30 -18.92 -7.86 13.11
C THR A 30 -18.21 -6.75 12.34
N GLN A 31 -16.88 -6.86 12.15
CA GLN A 31 -16.10 -5.92 11.32
C GLN A 31 -16.66 -5.87 9.89
N LEU A 32 -16.80 -7.04 9.26
CA LEU A 32 -17.36 -7.14 7.91
C LEU A 32 -18.78 -6.57 7.80
N PHE A 33 -19.64 -6.81 8.80
CA PHE A 33 -20.98 -6.22 8.84
C PHE A 33 -20.93 -4.69 8.86
N ASN A 34 -20.04 -4.12 9.66
CA ASN A 34 -19.89 -2.68 9.77
C ASN A 34 -19.35 -2.08 8.46
N TYR A 35 -18.43 -2.77 7.76
CA TYR A 35 -17.93 -2.34 6.45
C TYR A 35 -19.03 -2.30 5.40
N ILE A 36 -19.82 -3.38 5.29
CA ILE A 36 -20.93 -3.46 4.31
C ILE A 36 -21.98 -2.36 4.56
N ASN A 37 -22.23 -2.01 5.82
CA ASN A 37 -23.19 -0.96 6.19
C ASN A 37 -22.56 0.45 6.24
N GLY A 38 -21.28 0.61 5.90
CA GLY A 38 -20.58 1.89 5.92
C GLY A 38 -20.40 2.50 7.31
N LYS A 39 -20.50 1.71 8.38
CA LYS A 39 -20.32 2.16 9.77
C LYS A 39 -18.85 2.30 10.17
N SER A 40 -17.97 1.57 9.50
CA SER A 40 -16.51 1.63 9.65
C SER A 40 -15.86 1.48 8.28
N LYS A 41 -14.59 1.88 8.19
CA LYS A 41 -13.75 1.62 7.02
C LYS A 41 -12.74 0.53 7.37
N PRO A 42 -12.49 -0.42 6.45
CA PRO A 42 -11.42 -1.39 6.64
C PRO A 42 -10.05 -0.69 6.61
N ASP A 43 -9.10 -1.21 7.38
CA ASP A 43 -7.71 -0.78 7.32
C ASP A 43 -6.99 -1.34 6.07
N CYS A 44 -5.68 -1.06 5.94
CA CYS A 44 -4.91 -1.48 4.76
C CYS A 44 -4.87 -3.01 4.62
N ASP A 45 -4.72 -3.73 5.73
CA ASP A 45 -4.61 -5.19 5.77
C ASP A 45 -5.95 -5.84 5.46
N GLU A 46 -7.04 -5.33 6.03
CA GLU A 46 -8.39 -5.79 5.75
C GLU A 46 -8.80 -5.50 4.30
N VAL A 47 -8.39 -4.36 3.73
CA VAL A 47 -8.58 -4.08 2.29
C VAL A 47 -7.82 -5.09 1.44
N LEU A 48 -6.58 -5.43 1.81
CA LEU A 48 -5.79 -6.46 1.13
C LEU A 48 -6.50 -7.82 1.19
N LEU A 49 -6.90 -8.25 2.38
CA LEU A 49 -7.64 -9.50 2.60
C LEU A 49 -8.92 -9.56 1.75
N LEU A 50 -9.74 -8.51 1.78
CA LEU A 50 -10.99 -8.45 1.03
C LEU A 50 -10.77 -8.45 -0.48
N SER A 51 -9.71 -7.78 -0.96
CA SER A 51 -9.37 -7.76 -2.39
C SER A 51 -9.05 -9.15 -2.93
N LYS A 52 -8.25 -9.92 -2.17
CA LYS A 52 -7.90 -11.31 -2.48
C LYS A 52 -9.11 -12.23 -2.39
N THR A 53 -9.91 -12.09 -1.33
CA THR A 53 -11.11 -12.88 -1.09
C THR A 53 -12.16 -12.72 -2.20
N LEU A 54 -12.40 -11.49 -2.63
CA LEU A 54 -13.48 -11.17 -3.57
C LEU A 54 -13.02 -11.12 -5.03
N GLU A 55 -11.70 -11.18 -5.25
CA GLU A 55 -11.02 -11.00 -6.54
C GLU A 55 -11.37 -9.65 -7.19
N ILE A 56 -11.36 -8.61 -6.36
CA ILE A 56 -11.64 -7.23 -6.77
C ILE A 56 -10.42 -6.36 -6.50
N SER A 57 -10.33 -5.23 -7.19
CA SER A 57 -9.23 -4.28 -7.03
C SER A 57 -9.24 -3.63 -5.64
N ARG A 58 -8.06 -3.56 -5.00
CA ARG A 58 -7.86 -2.78 -3.75
C ARG A 58 -8.23 -1.32 -3.94
N LEU A 59 -7.84 -0.72 -5.07
CA LEU A 59 -8.12 0.68 -5.35
C LEU A 59 -9.64 0.91 -5.48
N TRP A 60 -10.38 -0.02 -6.06
CA TRP A 60 -11.84 0.08 -6.09
C TRP A 60 -12.45 0.03 -4.68
N LEU A 61 -11.96 -0.87 -3.82
CA LEU A 61 -12.38 -0.95 -2.40
C LEU A 61 -12.08 0.33 -1.61
N LEU A 62 -11.01 1.04 -1.98
CA LEU A 62 -10.65 2.35 -1.41
C LEU A 62 -11.48 3.51 -1.98
N GLY A 63 -12.30 3.26 -3.00
CA GLY A 63 -13.21 4.24 -3.61
C GLY A 63 -12.64 4.97 -4.83
N TYR A 64 -11.58 4.47 -5.45
CA TYR A 64 -11.08 5.02 -6.72
C TYR A 64 -12.04 4.66 -7.87
N ASP A 65 -12.19 5.58 -8.82
CA ASP A 65 -13.06 5.42 -10.00
C ASP A 65 -12.40 4.55 -11.07
N ILE A 66 -12.35 3.24 -10.78
CA ILE A 66 -11.79 2.20 -11.66
C ILE A 66 -12.74 1.00 -11.74
N PRO A 67 -12.57 0.07 -12.68
CA PRO A 67 -13.32 -1.18 -12.66
C PRO A 67 -13.05 -2.02 -11.39
N PRO A 68 -14.08 -2.63 -10.80
CA PRO A 68 -13.93 -3.47 -9.60
C PRO A 68 -13.13 -4.74 -9.89
N TYR A 69 -13.28 -5.33 -11.07
CA TYR A 69 -12.63 -6.60 -11.40
C TYR A 69 -11.35 -6.35 -12.22
N PRO A 70 -10.19 -6.89 -11.82
CA PRO A 70 -8.95 -6.73 -12.58
C PRO A 70 -9.03 -7.27 -14.01
N SER A 71 -9.88 -8.27 -14.26
CA SER A 71 -10.14 -8.81 -15.60
C SER A 71 -10.93 -7.86 -16.51
N GLU A 72 -11.67 -6.90 -15.94
CA GLU A 72 -12.38 -5.87 -16.70
C GLU A 72 -11.45 -4.74 -17.16
N LEU A 73 -10.19 -4.73 -16.70
CA LEU A 73 -9.14 -3.84 -17.17
C LEU A 73 -8.64 -4.20 -18.59
N ASN A 74 -9.28 -5.16 -19.29
CA ASN A 74 -9.01 -5.62 -20.65
C ASN A 74 -8.44 -4.53 -21.59
N GLY A 75 -7.11 -4.43 -21.66
CA GLY A 75 -6.34 -3.75 -22.70
C GLY A 75 -6.69 -2.28 -23.03
N LYS A 76 -7.47 -1.59 -22.19
CA LYS A 76 -7.93 -0.21 -22.42
C LYS A 76 -7.61 0.76 -21.29
N THR A 77 -7.24 0.27 -20.13
CA THR A 77 -6.51 1.09 -19.16
C THR A 77 -5.05 1.15 -19.61
N PRO A 78 -4.41 2.32 -19.59
CA PRO A 78 -2.97 2.36 -19.72
C PRO A 78 -2.39 1.36 -18.72
N SER A 79 -1.32 0.66 -19.07
CA SER A 79 -0.67 -0.21 -18.08
C SER A 79 -0.39 0.61 -16.81
N LEU A 80 -0.36 -0.01 -15.64
CA LEU A 80 -0.03 0.71 -14.40
C LEU A 80 1.23 1.57 -14.56
N VAL A 81 2.19 1.10 -15.36
CA VAL A 81 3.40 1.83 -15.76
C VAL A 81 3.09 3.10 -16.57
N GLU A 82 2.16 3.04 -17.52
CA GLU A 82 1.72 4.19 -18.31
C GLU A 82 0.94 5.21 -17.46
N GLU A 83 0.12 4.75 -16.51
CA GLU A 83 -0.56 5.65 -15.56
C GLU A 83 0.43 6.33 -14.61
N VAL A 84 1.42 5.58 -14.11
CA VAL A 84 2.51 6.11 -13.30
C VAL A 84 3.31 7.14 -14.09
N ASN A 85 3.70 6.84 -15.33
CA ASN A 85 4.45 7.78 -16.18
C ASN A 85 3.65 9.06 -16.43
N LYS A 86 2.36 8.95 -16.74
CA LYS A 86 1.48 10.10 -16.96
C LYS A 86 1.32 10.95 -15.69
N ALA A 87 1.21 10.32 -14.52
CA ALA A 87 1.17 11.05 -13.25
C ALA A 87 2.50 11.74 -12.97
N MET A 88 3.62 11.05 -13.20
CA MET A 88 4.97 11.58 -13.02
C MET A 88 5.21 12.81 -13.91
N GLU A 89 4.81 12.76 -15.18
CA GLU A 89 4.93 13.90 -16.12
C GLU A 89 4.19 15.16 -15.66
N GLN A 90 3.15 15.03 -14.83
CA GLN A 90 2.36 16.17 -14.32
C GLN A 90 2.91 16.74 -13.01
N LEU A 91 3.86 16.06 -12.37
CA LEU A 91 4.48 16.49 -11.13
C LEU A 91 5.67 17.42 -11.39
N ALA A 92 5.97 18.29 -10.42
CA ALA A 92 7.22 19.04 -10.41
C ALA A 92 8.42 18.09 -10.22
N GLU A 93 9.59 18.46 -10.74
CA GLU A 93 10.82 17.66 -10.70
C GLU A 93 11.20 17.23 -9.26
N SER A 94 11.03 18.12 -8.28
CA SER A 94 11.27 17.81 -6.86
C SER A 94 10.33 16.75 -6.29
N GLU A 95 9.11 16.62 -6.80
CA GLU A 95 8.18 15.56 -6.38
C GLU A 95 8.46 14.25 -7.11
N GLN A 96 8.87 14.32 -8.39
CA GLN A 96 9.33 13.15 -9.13
C GLN A 96 10.55 12.49 -8.46
N GLU A 97 11.51 13.29 -7.98
CA GLU A 97 12.67 12.80 -7.24
C GLU A 97 12.27 12.03 -5.97
N LYS A 98 11.28 12.53 -5.21
CA LYS A 98 10.78 11.83 -4.02
C LYS A 98 10.15 10.49 -4.36
N VAL A 99 9.31 10.45 -5.40
CA VAL A 99 8.70 9.20 -5.87
C VAL A 99 9.77 8.20 -6.30
N LEU A 100 10.78 8.64 -7.05
CA LEU A 100 11.89 7.80 -7.48
C LEU A 100 12.71 7.26 -6.29
N ILE A 101 13.00 8.10 -5.29
CA ILE A 101 13.70 7.69 -4.07
C ILE A 101 12.88 6.62 -3.34
N PHE A 102 11.58 6.85 -3.15
CA PHE A 102 10.70 5.91 -2.49
C PHE A 102 10.62 4.57 -3.22
N SER A 103 10.42 4.59 -4.55
CA SER A 103 10.39 3.37 -5.36
C SER A 103 11.70 2.59 -5.32
N LYS A 104 12.85 3.28 -5.22
CA LYS A 104 14.16 2.61 -5.06
C LYS A 104 14.35 2.03 -3.67
N ALA A 105 13.88 2.72 -2.63
CA ALA A 105 13.93 2.24 -1.25
C ALA A 105 13.08 0.98 -1.07
N GLU A 106 11.89 0.93 -1.66
CA GLU A 106 11.00 -0.25 -1.64
C GLU A 106 11.64 -1.49 -2.28
N LEU A 107 12.60 -1.29 -3.21
CA LEU A 107 13.33 -2.37 -3.88
C LEU A 107 14.61 -2.79 -3.14
N ASP A 108 14.96 -2.11 -2.05
CA ASP A 108 16.18 -2.32 -1.27
C ASP A 108 15.81 -2.75 0.16
N ASP A 109 15.80 -4.07 0.38
CA ASP A 109 15.47 -4.69 1.67
C ASP A 109 16.28 -4.09 2.83
N THR A 110 17.53 -3.66 2.58
CA THR A 110 18.38 -3.08 3.62
C THR A 110 17.87 -1.69 4.06
N ILE A 111 17.34 -0.92 3.12
CA ILE A 111 16.74 0.39 3.41
C ILE A 111 15.42 0.20 4.15
N VAL A 112 14.59 -0.76 3.73
CA VAL A 112 13.32 -1.09 4.41
C VAL A 112 13.57 -1.48 5.86
N ASP A 113 14.46 -2.44 6.12
CA ASP A 113 14.85 -2.88 7.46
C ASP A 113 15.37 -1.71 8.31
N THR A 114 16.17 -0.82 7.71
CA THR A 114 16.69 0.37 8.39
C THR A 114 15.58 1.35 8.75
N VAL A 115 14.61 1.56 7.87
CA VAL A 115 13.46 2.46 8.11
C VAL A 115 12.56 1.87 9.20
N GLU A 116 12.32 0.57 9.22
CA GLU A 116 11.57 -0.09 10.30
C GLU A 116 12.23 0.13 11.66
N VAL A 117 13.53 -0.14 11.78
CA VAL A 117 14.30 0.13 13.01
C VAL A 117 14.21 1.61 13.39
N MET A 118 14.26 2.53 12.42
CA MET A 118 14.13 3.97 12.67
C MET A 118 12.74 4.38 13.20
N LEU A 119 11.67 3.66 12.82
CA LEU A 119 10.31 3.93 13.31
C LEU A 119 10.15 3.49 14.77
N GLU A 120 10.86 2.45 15.19
CA GLU A 120 10.81 1.88 16.54
C GLU A 120 11.61 2.68 17.59
N ILE A 121 12.66 3.38 17.16
CA ILE A 121 13.48 4.21 18.07
C ILE A 121 12.81 5.56 18.39
N ASP A 122 13.16 6.10 19.57
CA ASP A 122 12.67 7.40 20.01
C ASP A 122 13.15 8.56 19.14
N GLU A 123 12.43 9.68 19.18
CA GLU A 123 12.67 10.86 18.34
C GLU A 123 14.10 11.40 18.47
N GLN A 124 14.68 11.39 19.68
CA GLN A 124 16.01 11.92 19.91
C GLN A 124 17.11 11.01 19.34
N ALA A 125 16.92 9.69 19.46
CA ALA A 125 17.79 8.72 18.79
C ALA A 125 17.70 8.85 17.26
N ARG A 126 16.49 9.01 16.73
CA ARG A 126 16.24 9.17 15.28
C ARG A 126 16.91 10.42 14.72
N ASP A 127 16.78 11.56 15.40
CA ASP A 127 17.43 12.81 15.03
C ASP A 127 18.96 12.72 15.03
N SER A 128 19.51 12.00 16.01
CA SER A 128 20.95 11.76 16.10
C SER A 128 21.46 10.96 14.91
N VAL A 129 20.74 9.91 14.51
CA VAL A 129 21.06 9.11 13.32
C VAL A 129 20.95 9.96 12.05
N PHE A 130 19.89 10.77 11.91
CA PHE A 130 19.76 11.66 10.75
C PHE A 130 20.87 12.71 10.68
N SER A 131 21.27 13.29 11.82
CA SER A 131 22.38 14.24 11.90
C SER A 131 23.68 13.60 11.45
N TYR A 132 23.96 12.38 11.93
CA TYR A 132 25.15 11.64 11.53
C TYR A 132 25.13 11.22 10.05
N ALA A 133 23.98 10.78 9.54
CA ALA A 133 23.81 10.46 8.12
C ALA A 133 24.04 11.69 7.22
N ARG A 134 23.54 12.87 7.62
CA ARG A 134 23.83 14.14 6.90
C ARG A 134 25.32 14.47 6.94
N TYR A 135 25.98 14.28 8.07
CA TYR A 135 27.42 14.50 8.19
C TYR A 135 28.22 13.57 7.27
N LEU A 136 27.90 12.27 7.24
CA LEU A 136 28.56 11.31 6.36
C LEU A 136 28.35 11.67 4.88
N ARG A 137 27.12 12.07 4.51
CA ARG A 137 26.81 12.56 3.17
C ARG A 137 27.68 13.76 2.81
N PHE A 138 27.74 14.76 3.67
CA PHE A 138 28.57 15.95 3.49
C PHE A 138 30.06 15.61 3.35
N LYS A 139 30.58 14.74 4.21
CA LYS A 139 31.98 14.32 4.18
C LYS A 139 32.35 13.65 2.84
N ARG A 140 31.47 12.77 2.33
CA ARG A 140 31.61 12.10 1.03
C ARG A 140 31.56 13.09 -0.13
N GLU A 141 30.59 14.01 -0.12
CA GLU A 141 30.43 15.03 -1.18
C GLU A 141 31.60 16.04 -1.18
N SER A 142 32.24 16.26 -0.04
CA SER A 142 33.39 17.17 0.11
C SER A 142 34.74 16.55 -0.26
N GLY A 143 34.79 15.26 -0.60
CA GLY A 143 36.02 14.55 -0.95
C GLY A 143 37.03 14.46 0.19
N LEU A 144 36.58 14.54 1.45
CA LEU A 144 37.41 14.52 2.66
C LEU A 144 37.70 13.09 3.16
N GLU A 145 37.89 12.13 2.25
CA GLU A 145 38.28 10.76 2.62
C GLU A 145 39.71 10.67 3.14
#